data_AF-A0A450YUX1-F1
#
_entry.id   AF-A0A450YUX1-F1
#
_cell.length_a   1.000
_cell.length_b   1.000
_cell.length_c   1.000
_cell.angle_alpha   90.00
_cell.angle_beta   90.00
_cell.angle_gamma   90.00
#
_symmetry.space_group_name_H-M   'P 1'
#
loop_
_entity.id
_entity.type
_entity.pdbx_description
1 polymer ?
#
loop_
_entity_poly.entity_id
_entity_poly.type
_entity_poly.pdbx_seq_one_letter_code
_entity_poly.pdbx_strand_id
1 'polypeptide(L)' 'MDNGVFEPTTVGSPQGGVISPLLANIALNSLDWLLDSPGLRFVRYANDFVVMWRWLWSNYPLATNWD' A
#
# COMPACT_ATOMS: atom_id res chain seq x y z
N MET A 1 15.37 13.24 16.30
CA MET A 1 16.50 13.27 17.27
C MET A 1 16.36 14.56 18.04
N ASP A 2 15.83 14.48 19.25
CA ASP A 2 15.76 15.63 20.16
C ASP A 2 16.75 15.34 21.30
N ASN A 3 17.73 16.22 21.51
CA ASN A 3 18.72 16.19 22.60
C ASN A 3 19.70 15.00 22.73
N GLY A 4 19.92 14.18 21.70
CA GLY A 4 21.02 13.19 21.70
C GLY A 4 20.88 12.04 22.71
N VAL A 5 19.72 11.91 23.35
CA VAL A 5 19.37 10.77 24.19
C VAL A 5 18.76 9.69 23.30
N PHE A 6 19.37 8.51 23.29
CA PHE A 6 18.90 7.36 22.53
C PHE A 6 17.74 6.70 23.31
N GLU A 7 16.51 7.11 23.02
CA GLU A 7 15.32 6.44 23.53
C GLU A 7 15.11 5.12 22.77
N PRO A 8 15.19 3.95 23.44
CA PRO A 8 15.00 2.68 22.78
C PRO A 8 13.55 2.58 22.28
N THR A 9 13.38 2.54 20.96
CA THR A 9 12.07 2.30 20.33
C THR A 9 11.80 0.80 20.34
N THR A 10 10.84 0.36 21.16
CA THR A 10 10.45 -1.05 21.24
C THR A 10 9.79 -1.56 19.96
N VAL A 11 9.22 -0.65 19.15
CA VAL A 11 8.57 -0.90 17.86
C VAL A 11 8.78 0.30 16.93
N GLY A 12 9.02 0.03 15.64
CA GLY A 12 9.17 1.06 14.60
C GLY A 12 10.62 1.48 14.36
N SER A 13 10.88 2.03 13.17
CA SER A 13 12.16 2.68 12.86
C SER A 13 12.14 4.11 13.38
N PRO A 14 13.26 4.65 13.90
CA PRO A 14 13.40 6.09 14.11
C PRO A 14 13.01 6.86 12.85
N GLN A 15 12.08 7.81 12.98
CA GLN A 15 11.66 8.66 11.86
C GLN A 15 12.86 9.52 11.42
N GLY A 16 13.22 9.43 10.14
CA GLY A 16 14.38 10.14 9.57
C GLY A 16 15.66 9.32 9.50
N GLY A 17 15.65 8.04 9.87
CA GLY A 17 16.75 7.12 9.54
C GLY A 17 16.79 6.87 8.03
N VAL A 18 17.95 7.01 7.39
CA VAL A 18 18.14 6.83 5.93
C VAL A 18 17.68 5.46 5.42
N ILE A 19 17.67 4.46 6.31
CA ILE A 19 17.27 3.07 6.03
C ILE A 19 15.75 2.84 6.19
N SER A 20 15.03 3.76 6.84
CA SER A 20 13.60 3.64 7.14
C SER A 20 12.73 3.36 5.90
N PRO A 21 12.93 4.02 4.74
CA PRO A 21 12.15 3.73 3.53
C PRO A 21 12.36 2.31 2.99
N LEU A 22 13.57 1.76 3.12
CA LEU A 22 13.87 0.41 2.68
C LEU A 22 13.21 -0.63 3.59
N LEU A 23 13.28 -0.44 4.91
CA LEU A 23 12.63 -1.34 5.87
C LEU A 23 11.12 -1.34 5.71
N ALA A 24 10.51 -0.18 5.45
CA ALA A 24 9.08 -0.09 5.17
C ALA A 24 8.69 -0.92 3.92
N ASN A 25 9.49 -0.85 2.85
CA ASN A 25 9.25 -1.64 1.64
C ASN A 25 9.41 -3.14 1.88
N ILE A 26 10.39 -3.57 2.67
CA ILE A 26 10.57 -4.99 3.04
C ILE A 26 9.37 -5.49 3.83
N ALA A 27 8.90 -4.71 4.81
CA ALA A 27 7.73 -5.07 5.61
C ALA A 27 6.45 -5.18 4.76
N LEU A 28 6.29 -4.30 3.76
CA LEU A 28 5.12 -4.26 2.87
C LEU A 28 5.20 -5.22 1.68
N ASN A 29 6.32 -5.87 1.44
CA ASN A 29 6.48 -6.80 0.31
C ASN A 29 5.48 -7.98 0.37
N SER A 30 5.12 -8.46 1.57
CA SER A 30 4.11 -9.52 1.71
C SER A 30 2.72 -9.09 1.24
N LEU A 31 2.36 -7.80 1.42
CA LEU A 31 1.12 -7.23 0.90
C LEU A 31 1.11 -7.24 -0.64
N ASP A 32 2.23 -6.90 -1.27
CA ASP A 32 2.33 -6.89 -2.73
C ASP A 32 2.07 -8.29 -3.31
N TRP A 33 2.64 -9.35 -2.71
CA TRP A 33 2.37 -10.73 -3.12
C TRP A 33 0.92 -11.16 -2.92
N LEU A 34 0.28 -10.69 -1.84
CA LEU A 34 -1.14 -10.98 -1.58
C LEU A 34 -2.06 -10.31 -2.61
N LEU A 35 -1.69 -9.13 -3.12
CA LEU A 35 -2.43 -8.44 -4.16
C LEU A 35 -2.15 -9.03 -5.56
N ASP A 36 -0.91 -9.45 -5.82
CA ASP A 36 -0.50 -10.03 -7.10
C ASP A 36 -1.04 -11.45 -7.33
N SER A 37 -1.13 -12.28 -6.28
CA SER A 37 -1.65 -13.65 -6.36
C SER A 37 -3.04 -13.78 -7.02
N PRO A 38 -4.06 -12.97 -6.67
CA PRO A 38 -5.35 -12.94 -7.39
C PRO A 38 -5.32 -12.15 -8.72
N GLY A 39 -4.18 -11.62 -9.14
CA GLY A 39 -4.02 -10.85 -10.38
C GLY A 39 -4.55 -9.42 -10.31
N LEU A 40 -4.58 -8.81 -9.11
CA LEU A 40 -5.04 -7.43 -8.98
C LEU A 40 -4.05 -6.46 -9.62
N ARG A 41 -4.59 -5.42 -10.25
CA ARG A 41 -3.78 -4.34 -10.82
C ARG A 41 -3.62 -3.28 -9.74
N PHE A 42 -2.41 -3.04 -9.25
CA PHE A 42 -2.17 -2.03 -8.21
C PHE A 42 -0.86 -1.28 -8.46
N VAL A 43 -0.74 -0.11 -7.81
CA VAL A 43 0.49 0.69 -7.73
C VAL A 43 0.68 1.07 -6.27
N ARG A 44 1.91 0.96 -5.76
CA ARG A 44 2.30 1.35 -4.40
C ARG A 44 3.53 2.25 -4.43
N TYR A 45 3.54 3.28 -3.60
CA TYR A 45 4.68 4.16 -3.35
C TYR A 45 4.85 4.36 -1.84
N ALA A 46 5.95 3.88 -1.28
CA ALA A 46 6.16 3.80 0.17
C ALA A 46 4.96 3.15 0.88
N ASN A 47 4.27 3.90 1.74
CA ASN A 47 3.09 3.47 2.49
C ASN A 47 1.75 3.65 1.75
N ASP A 48 1.72 4.38 0.63
CA ASP A 48 0.48 4.68 -0.09
C ASP A 48 0.30 3.75 -1.29
N PHE A 49 -0.91 3.23 -1.49
CA PHE A 49 -1.20 2.33 -2.62
C PHE A 49 -2.62 2.52 -3.17
N VAL A 50 -2.77 2.20 -4.45
CA VAL A 50 -4.04 2.23 -5.18
C VAL A 50 -4.24 0.88 -5.86
N VAL A 51 -5.39 0.26 -5.60
CA VAL A 51 -5.82 -0.97 -6.29
C VAL A 51 -6.89 -0.59 -7.31
N MET A 52 -6.68 -1.02 -8.55
CA MET A 52 -7.57 -0.78 -9.68
C MET A 52 -8.34 -2.06 -9.99
N TRP A 53 -9.65 -1.93 -10.13
CA TRP A 53 -10.52 -3.00 -10.57
C TRP A 53 -11.36 -2.56 -11.76
N ARG A 54 -11.62 -3.47 -12.68
CA ARG A 54 -12.56 -3.22 -13.78
C ARG A 54 -13.97 -3.55 -13.32
N TRP A 55 -14.78 -2.52 -13.15
CA TRP A 55 -16.21 -2.70 -12.96
C TRP A 55 -16.87 -3.05 -14.31
N LEU A 56 -17.55 -4.20 -14.40
CA LEU A 56 -18.20 -4.64 -15.63
C LEU A 56 -19.68 -4.24 -15.61
N TRP A 57 -20.01 -3.04 -16.13
CA TRP A 57 -21.40 -2.58 -16.32
C TRP A 57 -22.13 -3.31 -17.45
N SER A 58 -21.39 -3.96 -18.36
CA SER A 58 -21.95 -4.63 -19.54
C SER A 58 -22.83 -5.87 -19.24
N ASN A 59 -22.89 -6.35 -17.99
CA ASN A 59 -23.68 -7.54 -17.63
C ASN A 59 -24.97 -7.21 -16.85
N TYR A 60 -25.34 -5.94 -16.70
CA TYR A 60 -26.60 -5.54 -16.06
C TYR A 60 -27.63 -5.06 -17.11
N PRO A 61 -28.70 -5.83 -17.39
CA PRO A 61 -29.73 -5.46 -18.36
C PRO A 61 -30.59 -4.24 -17.99
N LEU A 62 -30.32 -3.57 -16.86
CA LEU A 62 -31.11 -2.44 -16.34
C LEU A 62 -30.44 -1.07 -16.54
N ALA A 63 -29.26 -1.02 -17.18
CA ALA A 63 -28.45 0.19 -17.30
C ALA A 63 -28.88 1.15 -18.43
N THR A 64 -29.85 0.77 -19.28
CA THR A 64 -30.21 1.51 -20.50
C THR A 64 -31.41 2.45 -20.35
N ASN A 65 -31.89 2.71 -19.14
CA ASN A 65 -33.20 3.37 -18.95
C ASN A 65 -33.13 4.67 -18.13
N TRP A 66 -31.98 5.35 -18.12
CA TRP A 66 -31.81 6.63 -17.40
C TRP A 66 -31.29 7.75 -18.31
N ASP A 67 -31.82 7.81 -19.54
CA ASP A 67 -31.87 9.05 -20.32
C ASP A 67 -33.14 9.85 -19.95
#